data_AF-A0A6N7Z1P5-F1
#
_entry.id   AF-A0A6N7Z1P5-F1
#
_cell.length_a   1.000
_cell.length_b   1.000
_cell.length_c   1.000
_cell.angle_alpha   90.00
_cell.angle_beta   90.00
_cell.angle_gamma   90.00
#
_symmetry.space_group_name_H-M   'P 1'
#
loop_
_entity.id
_entity.type
_entity.pdbx_description
1 polymer ?
#
loop_
_entity_poly.entity_id
_entity_poly.type
_entity_poly.pdbx_seq_one_letter_code
_entity_poly.pdbx_strand_id
1 'polypeptide(L)'
;MSLQALFEQTRGESRAALVGYLPAGYPSVEGSKDMLAAMIDGGADLVEVGMPYSDPVMDGPTIQLAADTALKQGFRLKQLFEVVESVSARGGRAVVMTYWNPVRRYGVDRFARDLAAAGGLGMITPDLIPDEAAEWLSASKEHGLDRIFLVAPSSSEERIDLTARSASGFLYATAVMGVTGARDQVGAGAAELVRRARAHTNLPIGVGLGVRSREQAAEVAGFADAVIVGSALVTKAAESAEAVRALSAELAEGVRQPIPA
;
A
#
# COMPACT_ATOMS: atom_id res chain seq x y z
N MET A 1 12.52 11.60 -0.56
CA MET A 1 13.23 10.59 0.26
C MET A 1 12.73 9.22 -0.20
N SER A 2 13.61 8.25 -0.48
CA SER A 2 13.25 6.95 -1.08
C SER A 2 12.55 6.01 -0.08
N LEU A 3 11.94 4.91 -0.57
CA LEU A 3 11.40 3.86 0.32
C LEU A 3 12.51 3.18 1.12
N GLN A 4 13.69 2.99 0.52
CA GLN A 4 14.85 2.46 1.24
C GLN A 4 15.16 3.28 2.49
N ALA A 5 15.26 4.62 2.36
CA ALA A 5 15.54 5.50 3.50
C ALA A 5 14.42 5.47 4.54
N LEU A 6 13.15 5.32 4.13
CA LEU A 6 12.03 5.12 5.06
C LEU A 6 12.24 3.85 5.89
N PHE A 7 12.52 2.71 5.26
CA PHE A 7 12.65 1.44 5.98
C PHE A 7 13.94 1.34 6.80
N GLU A 8 15.01 2.03 6.38
CA GLU A 8 16.21 2.20 7.21
C GLU A 8 15.90 3.02 8.47
N GLN A 9 15.12 4.10 8.34
CA GLN A 9 14.70 4.93 9.47
C GLN A 9 13.83 4.14 10.45
N THR A 10 12.75 3.49 9.99
CA THR A 10 11.85 2.77 10.88
C THR A 10 12.55 1.61 11.60
N ARG A 11 13.46 0.92 10.90
CA ARG A 11 14.31 -0.11 11.50
C ARG A 11 15.25 0.46 12.57
N GLY A 12 15.87 1.62 12.31
CA GLY A 12 16.70 2.32 13.30
C GLY A 12 15.90 2.75 14.54
N GLU A 13 14.61 3.04 14.36
CA GLU A 13 13.64 3.34 15.43
C GLU A 13 13.04 2.07 16.08
N SER A 14 13.48 0.87 15.70
CA SER A 14 12.98 -0.42 16.20
C SER A 14 11.47 -0.61 16.06
N ARG A 15 10.90 -0.16 14.95
CA ARG A 15 9.46 -0.23 14.66
C ARG A 15 9.17 -0.61 13.22
N ALA A 16 7.94 -1.07 12.97
CA ALA A 16 7.45 -1.22 11.60
C ALA A 16 7.07 0.16 11.02
N ALA A 17 7.05 0.25 9.69
CA ALA A 17 6.46 1.37 8.98
C ALA A 17 4.92 1.27 8.99
N LEU A 18 4.23 2.39 9.16
CA LEU A 18 2.79 2.48 8.94
C LEU A 18 2.50 2.89 7.50
N VAL A 19 1.75 2.05 6.78
CA VAL A 19 1.35 2.30 5.39
C VAL A 19 -0.17 2.42 5.31
N GLY A 20 -0.66 3.60 4.91
CA GLY A 20 -2.10 3.90 4.84
C GLY A 20 -2.62 3.98 3.40
N TYR A 21 -3.68 3.25 3.09
CA TYR A 21 -4.32 3.24 1.78
C TYR A 21 -5.60 4.09 1.76
N LEU A 22 -5.74 4.93 0.73
CA LEU A 22 -7.00 5.59 0.35
C LEU A 22 -7.13 5.67 -1.19
N PRO A 23 -8.33 5.45 -1.74
CA PRO A 23 -8.56 5.67 -3.16
C PRO A 23 -8.58 7.17 -3.47
N ALA A 24 -7.84 7.58 -4.50
CA ALA A 24 -7.86 8.93 -5.02
C ALA A 24 -9.27 9.30 -5.50
N GLY A 25 -9.69 10.54 -5.24
CA GLY A 25 -11.02 11.00 -5.65
C GLY A 25 -12.16 10.62 -4.71
N TYR A 26 -11.90 9.97 -3.57
CA TYR A 26 -12.91 9.69 -2.55
C TYR A 26 -12.68 10.51 -1.25
N PRO A 27 -13.69 11.20 -0.70
CA PRO A 27 -15.07 11.35 -1.21
C PRO A 27 -15.20 12.34 -2.38
N SER A 28 -14.13 13.06 -2.70
CA SER A 28 -13.92 13.89 -3.89
C SER A 28 -12.41 14.03 -4.13
N VAL A 29 -11.97 14.69 -5.22
CA VAL A 29 -10.52 14.91 -5.45
C VAL A 29 -9.90 15.71 -4.31
N GLU A 30 -10.44 16.89 -3.98
CA GLU A 30 -9.93 17.69 -2.86
C GLU A 30 -10.12 16.98 -1.53
N GLY A 31 -11.26 16.32 -1.31
CA GLY A 31 -11.49 15.53 -0.11
C GLY A 31 -10.45 14.42 0.08
N SER A 32 -10.06 13.73 -0.99
CA SER A 32 -9.02 12.70 -0.92
C SER A 32 -7.65 13.27 -0.56
N LYS A 33 -7.31 14.48 -1.03
CA LYS A 33 -6.08 15.19 -0.65
C LYS A 33 -6.09 15.52 0.85
N ASP A 34 -7.21 16.01 1.37
CA ASP A 34 -7.38 16.28 2.80
C ASP A 34 -7.24 15.02 3.65
N MET A 35 -7.82 13.89 3.21
CA MET A 35 -7.71 12.62 3.94
C MET A 35 -6.28 12.06 3.92
N LEU A 36 -5.58 12.15 2.77
CA LEU A 36 -4.17 11.74 2.67
C LEU A 36 -3.27 12.62 3.56
N ALA A 37 -3.51 13.94 3.58
CA ALA A 37 -2.82 14.85 4.48
C ALA A 37 -3.06 14.49 5.96
N ALA A 38 -4.31 14.15 6.31
CA ALA A 38 -4.65 13.69 7.65
C ALA A 38 -3.94 12.40 8.07
N MET A 39 -3.71 11.45 7.15
CA MET A 39 -2.90 10.26 7.43
C MET A 39 -1.44 10.61 7.71
N ILE A 40 -0.85 11.51 6.92
CA ILE A 40 0.52 11.99 7.13
C ILE A 40 0.64 12.68 8.50
N ASP A 41 -0.29 13.60 8.81
CA ASP A 41 -0.34 14.31 10.08
C ASP A 41 -0.66 13.39 11.28
N GLY A 42 -1.25 12.22 11.01
CA GLY A 42 -1.47 11.13 11.96
C GLY A 42 -0.29 10.15 12.06
N GLY A 43 0.82 10.40 11.36
CA GLY A 43 2.05 9.63 11.50
C GLY A 43 2.18 8.42 10.58
N ALA A 44 1.43 8.35 9.47
CA ALA A 44 1.71 7.40 8.39
C ALA A 44 3.08 7.68 7.76
N ASP A 45 3.93 6.66 7.64
CA ASP A 45 5.26 6.80 7.03
C ASP A 45 5.20 6.83 5.50
N LEU A 46 4.22 6.10 4.95
CA LEU A 46 3.93 5.94 3.53
C LEU A 46 2.41 5.96 3.31
N VAL A 47 1.97 6.59 2.22
CA VAL A 47 0.58 6.48 1.76
C VAL A 47 0.49 5.75 0.43
N GLU A 48 -0.46 4.83 0.33
CA GLU A 48 -0.85 4.14 -0.88
C GLU A 48 -2.03 4.88 -1.51
N VAL A 49 -1.78 5.53 -2.64
CA VAL A 49 -2.81 6.24 -3.39
C VAL A 49 -3.45 5.27 -4.38
N GLY A 50 -4.66 4.82 -4.07
CA GLY A 50 -5.41 3.87 -4.90
C GLY A 50 -5.98 4.54 -6.14
N MET A 51 -5.71 4.00 -7.33
CA MET A 51 -6.39 4.40 -8.57
C MET A 51 -7.75 3.72 -8.65
N PRO A 52 -8.89 4.46 -8.63
CA PRO A 52 -10.20 3.87 -8.82
C PRO A 52 -10.30 3.11 -10.14
N TYR A 53 -10.79 1.88 -10.08
CA TYR A 53 -10.91 0.99 -11.23
C TYR A 53 -12.35 0.45 -11.35
N SER A 54 -12.80 0.23 -12.58
CA SER A 54 -14.18 -0.20 -12.87
C SER A 54 -14.46 -1.63 -12.43
N ASP A 55 -13.43 -2.50 -12.48
CA ASP A 55 -13.56 -3.94 -12.26
C ASP A 55 -12.56 -4.43 -11.19
N PRO A 56 -12.64 -3.94 -9.94
CA PRO A 56 -11.66 -4.23 -8.91
C PRO A 56 -11.84 -5.62 -8.29
N VAL A 57 -11.13 -6.63 -8.82
CA VAL A 57 -11.27 -8.04 -8.42
C VAL A 57 -10.70 -8.34 -7.02
N MET A 58 -9.68 -7.59 -6.58
CA MET A 58 -8.95 -7.86 -5.34
C MET A 58 -9.46 -7.04 -4.14
N ASP A 59 -10.27 -6.02 -4.38
CA ASP A 59 -10.70 -5.08 -3.34
C ASP A 59 -11.90 -5.59 -2.56
N GLY A 60 -11.93 -5.33 -1.25
CA GLY A 60 -13.10 -5.57 -0.42
C GLY A 60 -14.23 -4.56 -0.67
N PRO A 61 -15.47 -4.85 -0.23
CA PRO A 61 -16.66 -4.04 -0.54
C PRO A 61 -16.54 -2.56 -0.13
N THR A 62 -15.84 -2.27 0.98
CA THR A 62 -15.56 -0.90 1.43
C THR A 62 -14.75 -0.10 0.40
N ILE A 63 -13.69 -0.70 -0.14
CA ILE A 63 -12.81 -0.05 -1.12
C ILE A 63 -13.53 0.03 -2.47
N GLN A 64 -14.24 -1.02 -2.87
CA GLN A 64 -15.05 -1.02 -4.11
C GLN A 64 -16.07 0.12 -4.11
N LEU A 65 -16.81 0.32 -3.01
CA LEU A 65 -17.79 1.40 -2.90
C LEU A 65 -17.15 2.80 -3.01
N ALA A 66 -15.99 2.99 -2.37
CA ALA A 66 -15.25 4.24 -2.42
C ALA A 66 -14.73 4.54 -3.83
N ALA A 67 -14.16 3.54 -4.51
CA ALA A 67 -13.71 3.64 -5.90
C ALA A 67 -14.86 3.91 -6.87
N ASP A 68 -15.98 3.20 -6.75
CA ASP A 68 -17.19 3.42 -7.55
C ASP A 68 -17.75 4.84 -7.36
N THR A 69 -17.75 5.35 -6.12
CA THR A 69 -18.14 6.73 -5.82
C THR A 69 -17.24 7.73 -6.54
N ALA A 70 -15.92 7.57 -6.46
CA ALA A 70 -14.96 8.43 -7.14
C ALA A 70 -15.15 8.41 -8.67
N LEU A 71 -15.38 7.23 -9.26
CA LEU A 71 -15.63 7.07 -10.69
C LEU A 71 -16.94 7.73 -11.14
N LYS A 72 -18.03 7.57 -10.36
CA LYS A 72 -19.33 8.22 -10.62
C LYS A 72 -19.25 9.74 -10.55
N GLN A 73 -18.36 10.29 -9.72
CA GLN A 73 -18.07 11.72 -9.65
C GLN A 73 -17.15 12.21 -10.77
N GLY A 74 -16.71 11.32 -11.66
CA GLY A 74 -15.95 11.69 -12.85
C GLY A 74 -14.44 11.69 -12.66
N PHE A 75 -13.90 11.02 -11.62
CA PHE A 75 -12.46 10.90 -11.43
C PHE A 75 -11.77 10.35 -12.70
N ARG A 76 -10.60 10.90 -13.03
CA ARG A 76 -9.77 10.52 -14.18
C ARG A 76 -8.34 10.30 -13.75
N LEU A 77 -7.64 9.40 -14.45
CA LEU A 77 -6.24 9.05 -14.17
C LEU A 77 -5.32 10.26 -14.06
N LYS A 78 -5.49 11.32 -14.86
CA LYS A 78 -4.65 12.52 -14.72
C LYS A 78 -4.71 13.16 -13.33
N GLN A 79 -5.86 13.10 -12.66
CA GLN A 79 -6.06 13.63 -11.31
C GLN A 79 -5.35 12.76 -10.25
N LEU A 80 -4.99 11.52 -10.57
CA LEU A 80 -4.14 10.69 -9.70
C LEU A 80 -2.80 11.39 -9.45
N PHE A 81 -2.17 11.94 -10.49
CA PHE A 81 -0.89 12.61 -10.36
C PHE A 81 -1.01 13.89 -9.53
N GLU A 82 -2.10 14.65 -9.67
CA GLU A 82 -2.39 15.82 -8.81
C GLU A 82 -2.55 15.42 -7.33
N VAL A 83 -3.14 14.26 -7.06
CA VAL A 83 -3.28 13.73 -5.70
C VAL A 83 -1.91 13.30 -5.15
N VAL A 84 -1.10 12.61 -5.94
CA VAL A 84 0.28 12.23 -5.55
C VAL A 84 1.15 13.48 -5.30
N GLU A 85 1.04 14.50 -6.14
CA GLU A 85 1.75 15.79 -5.95
C GLU A 85 1.39 16.43 -4.61
N SER A 86 0.11 16.37 -4.21
CA SER A 86 -0.34 16.94 -2.94
C SER A 86 0.31 16.25 -1.73
N VAL A 87 0.51 14.94 -1.79
CA VAL A 87 1.23 14.17 -0.77
C VAL A 87 2.70 14.61 -0.70
N SER A 88 3.37 14.66 -1.85
CA SER A 88 4.76 15.08 -1.97
C SER A 88 4.97 16.51 -1.44
N ALA A 89 4.06 17.43 -1.79
CA ALA A 89 4.09 18.83 -1.36
C ALA A 89 3.88 18.99 0.16
N ARG A 90 3.17 18.05 0.80
CA ARG A 90 3.03 17.99 2.27
C ARG A 90 4.25 17.36 2.97
N GLY A 91 5.25 16.91 2.22
CA GLY A 91 6.40 16.18 2.76
C GLY A 91 6.12 14.70 3.06
N GLY A 92 4.96 14.20 2.63
CA GLY A 92 4.63 12.79 2.69
C GLY A 92 5.37 11.99 1.62
N ARG A 93 5.17 10.67 1.66
CA ARG A 93 5.71 9.72 0.69
C ARG A 93 4.54 8.96 0.08
N ALA A 94 4.47 8.89 -1.24
CA ALA A 94 3.39 8.22 -1.94
C ALA A 94 3.92 7.07 -2.80
N VAL A 95 3.20 5.95 -2.79
CA VAL A 95 3.20 4.97 -3.89
C VAL A 95 1.78 4.88 -4.45
N VAL A 96 1.66 4.50 -5.72
CA VAL A 96 0.35 4.26 -6.33
C VAL A 96 0.01 2.78 -6.26
N MET A 97 -1.21 2.45 -5.83
CA MET A 97 -1.77 1.11 -6.01
C MET A 97 -2.77 1.13 -7.16
N THR A 98 -2.54 0.32 -8.19
CA THR A 98 -3.41 0.33 -9.38
C THR A 98 -3.42 -1.00 -10.11
N TYR A 99 -4.59 -1.38 -10.61
CA TYR A 99 -4.72 -2.45 -11.60
C TYR A 99 -3.95 -2.10 -12.88
N TRP A 100 -3.58 -3.11 -13.66
CA TRP A 100 -2.64 -2.93 -14.75
C TRP A 100 -3.26 -2.23 -15.97
N ASN A 101 -4.54 -2.47 -16.24
CA ASN A 101 -5.18 -1.95 -17.45
C ASN A 101 -5.18 -0.41 -17.57
N PRO A 102 -5.46 0.39 -16.52
CA PRO A 102 -5.27 1.84 -16.54
C PRO A 102 -3.85 2.28 -16.96
N VAL A 103 -2.82 1.63 -16.42
CA VAL A 103 -1.41 1.92 -16.72
C VAL A 103 -1.12 1.60 -18.18
N ARG A 104 -1.50 0.40 -18.64
CA ARG A 104 -1.34 -0.02 -20.04
C ARG A 104 -2.05 0.92 -21.01
N ARG A 105 -3.28 1.36 -20.68
CA ARG A 105 -4.06 2.27 -21.53
C ARG A 105 -3.49 3.68 -21.59
N TYR A 106 -2.88 4.15 -20.50
CA TYR A 106 -2.13 5.41 -20.44
C TYR A 106 -0.79 5.32 -21.19
N GLY A 107 -0.20 4.13 -21.24
CA GLY A 107 1.13 3.86 -21.76
C GLY A 107 2.12 3.78 -20.61
N VAL A 108 2.77 2.62 -20.45
CA VAL A 108 3.56 2.26 -19.26
C VAL A 108 4.68 3.28 -18.97
N ASP A 109 5.47 3.63 -19.99
CA ASP A 109 6.54 4.62 -19.86
C ASP A 109 6.01 6.01 -19.48
N ARG A 110 4.95 6.47 -20.14
CA ARG A 110 4.33 7.78 -19.82
C ARG A 110 3.79 7.81 -18.40
N PHE A 111 3.17 6.72 -17.95
CA PHE A 111 2.66 6.61 -16.60
C PHE A 111 3.79 6.68 -15.58
N ALA A 112 4.86 5.92 -15.79
CA ALA A 112 6.03 5.91 -14.92
C ALA A 112 6.68 7.29 -14.85
N ARG A 113 6.90 7.95 -15.99
CA ARG A 113 7.43 9.31 -16.05
C ARG A 113 6.57 10.31 -15.28
N ASP A 114 5.26 10.30 -15.51
CA ASP A 114 4.33 11.26 -14.90
C ASP A 114 4.17 10.99 -13.39
N LEU A 115 4.22 9.71 -12.97
CA LEU A 115 4.25 9.34 -11.55
C LEU A 115 5.52 9.84 -10.86
N ALA A 116 6.68 9.64 -11.47
CA ALA A 116 7.95 10.12 -10.94
C ALA A 116 7.98 11.66 -10.87
N ALA A 117 7.47 12.34 -11.91
CA ALA A 117 7.36 13.80 -11.93
C ALA A 117 6.44 14.34 -10.82
N ALA A 118 5.37 13.62 -10.48
CA ALA A 118 4.48 13.93 -9.35
C ALA A 118 5.12 13.69 -7.96
N GLY A 119 6.32 13.10 -7.91
CA GLY A 119 7.02 12.73 -6.67
C GLY A 119 6.60 11.37 -6.10
N GLY A 120 5.89 10.54 -6.88
CA GLY A 120 5.62 9.16 -6.53
C GLY A 120 6.89 8.34 -6.43
N LEU A 121 6.95 7.43 -5.46
CA LEU A 121 8.14 6.62 -5.17
C LEU A 121 8.10 5.23 -5.80
N GLY A 122 6.94 4.79 -6.31
CA GLY A 122 6.77 3.45 -6.82
C GLY A 122 5.31 3.07 -7.05
N MET A 123 5.11 1.84 -7.49
CA MET A 123 3.79 1.30 -7.80
C MET A 123 3.60 -0.10 -7.23
N ILE A 124 2.43 -0.32 -6.63
CA ILE A 124 1.88 -1.60 -6.20
C ILE A 124 0.97 -2.10 -7.31
N THR A 125 1.27 -3.28 -7.86
CA THR A 125 0.55 -3.85 -8.99
C THR A 125 -0.11 -5.18 -8.62
N PRO A 126 -1.37 -5.17 -8.13
CA PRO A 126 -2.00 -6.36 -7.57
C PRO A 126 -2.35 -7.43 -8.60
N ASP A 127 -2.51 -7.06 -9.88
CA ASP A 127 -2.87 -7.96 -10.99
C ASP A 127 -1.75 -8.12 -12.03
N LEU A 128 -0.58 -7.52 -11.83
CA LEU A 128 0.61 -7.72 -12.66
C LEU A 128 1.60 -8.64 -11.96
N ILE A 129 1.86 -9.80 -12.56
CA ILE A 129 2.89 -10.73 -12.11
C ILE A 129 4.23 -10.46 -12.83
N PRO A 130 5.38 -10.83 -12.23
CA PRO A 130 6.69 -10.62 -12.84
C PRO A 130 6.82 -11.13 -14.28
N ASP A 131 6.16 -12.23 -14.59
CA ASP A 131 6.17 -12.90 -15.89
C ASP A 131 5.67 -12.00 -17.03
N GLU A 132 4.73 -11.10 -16.73
CA GLU A 132 4.11 -10.16 -17.67
C GLU A 132 4.63 -8.72 -17.48
N ALA A 133 5.59 -8.51 -16.59
CA ALA A 133 5.99 -7.20 -16.12
C ALA A 133 7.11 -6.55 -16.94
N ALA A 134 7.58 -7.14 -18.05
CA ALA A 134 8.78 -6.68 -18.75
C ALA A 134 8.76 -5.17 -19.08
N GLU A 135 7.63 -4.64 -19.57
CA GLU A 135 7.45 -3.20 -19.83
C GLU A 135 7.57 -2.37 -18.54
N TRP A 136 6.96 -2.83 -17.45
CA TRP A 136 7.03 -2.16 -16.15
C TRP A 136 8.43 -2.21 -15.55
N LEU A 137 9.14 -3.34 -15.66
CA LEU A 137 10.51 -3.49 -15.18
C LEU A 137 11.44 -2.49 -15.87
N SER A 138 11.28 -2.30 -17.19
CA SER A 138 12.05 -1.30 -17.94
C SER A 138 11.70 0.13 -17.53
N ALA A 139 10.41 0.48 -17.51
CA ALA A 139 9.97 1.84 -17.21
C ALA A 139 10.28 2.25 -15.76
N SER A 140 10.06 1.37 -14.79
CA SER A 140 10.38 1.64 -13.39
C SER A 140 11.87 1.89 -13.16
N LYS A 141 12.75 1.14 -13.85
CA LYS A 141 14.20 1.37 -13.78
C LYS A 141 14.59 2.71 -14.40
N GLU A 142 14.02 3.06 -15.55
CA GLU A 142 14.30 4.32 -16.24
C GLU A 142 13.89 5.53 -15.38
N HIS A 143 12.73 5.46 -14.74
CA HIS A 143 12.15 6.58 -13.98
C HIS A 143 12.43 6.51 -12.46
N GLY A 144 13.24 5.57 -12.01
CA GLY A 144 13.66 5.45 -10.60
C GLY A 144 12.51 5.13 -9.63
N LEU A 145 11.54 4.32 -10.07
CA LEU A 145 10.36 3.93 -9.29
C LEU A 145 10.50 2.53 -8.69
N ASP A 146 10.10 2.37 -7.44
CA ASP A 146 10.04 1.08 -6.78
C ASP A 146 8.87 0.23 -7.32
N ARG A 147 9.10 -1.09 -7.35
CA ARG A 147 8.20 -2.11 -7.89
C ARG A 147 7.71 -3.01 -6.77
N ILE A 148 6.50 -2.80 -6.32
CA ILE A 148 5.93 -3.56 -5.21
C ILE A 148 5.03 -4.65 -5.79
N PHE A 149 5.52 -5.88 -5.73
CA PHE A 149 4.76 -7.07 -6.11
C PHE A 149 4.19 -7.78 -4.89
N LEU A 150 3.19 -8.61 -5.14
CA LEU A 150 2.44 -9.33 -4.12
C LEU A 150 2.91 -10.78 -4.01
N VAL A 151 2.97 -11.28 -2.78
CA VAL A 151 3.03 -12.71 -2.46
C VAL A 151 1.82 -13.08 -1.60
N ALA A 152 1.35 -14.32 -1.74
CA ALA A 152 0.19 -14.85 -1.03
C ALA A 152 0.53 -16.17 -0.32
N PRO A 153 -0.29 -16.64 0.64
CA PRO A 153 -0.03 -17.91 1.33
C PRO A 153 0.06 -19.10 0.36
N SER A 154 -0.68 -19.04 -0.75
CA SER A 154 -0.69 -20.04 -1.82
C SER A 154 0.50 -19.98 -2.78
N SER A 155 1.34 -18.94 -2.70
CA SER A 155 2.54 -18.84 -3.53
C SER A 155 3.52 -19.98 -3.20
N SER A 156 4.04 -20.67 -4.22
CA SER A 156 5.13 -21.64 -4.05
C SER A 156 6.45 -20.92 -3.72
N GLU A 157 7.44 -21.65 -3.20
CA GLU A 157 8.79 -21.11 -2.94
C GLU A 157 9.41 -20.49 -4.19
N GLU A 158 9.28 -21.16 -5.34
CA GLU A 158 9.77 -20.67 -6.64
C GLU A 158 9.09 -19.34 -7.05
N ARG A 159 7.77 -19.24 -6.83
CA ARG A 159 7.02 -18.00 -7.11
C ARG A 159 7.43 -16.87 -6.17
N ILE A 160 7.66 -17.17 -4.89
CA ILE A 160 8.15 -16.19 -3.91
C ILE A 160 9.53 -15.66 -4.33
N ASP A 161 10.46 -16.55 -4.70
CA ASP A 161 11.81 -16.19 -5.16
C ASP A 161 11.79 -15.33 -6.45
N LEU A 162 10.98 -15.71 -7.44
CA LEU A 162 10.81 -14.92 -8.67
C LEU A 162 10.23 -13.53 -8.39
N THR A 163 9.19 -13.45 -7.55
CA THR A 163 8.58 -12.19 -7.15
C THR A 163 9.57 -11.31 -6.38
N ALA A 164 10.31 -11.88 -5.43
CA ALA A 164 11.31 -11.20 -4.64
C ALA A 164 12.43 -10.58 -5.49
N ARG A 165 12.96 -11.32 -6.47
CA ARG A 165 14.01 -10.83 -7.39
C ARG A 165 13.53 -9.73 -8.33
N SER A 166 12.23 -9.69 -8.60
CA SER A 166 11.62 -8.70 -9.50
C SER A 166 11.19 -7.43 -8.77
N ALA A 167 11.01 -7.50 -7.45
CA ALA A 167 10.55 -6.39 -6.62
C ALA A 167 11.66 -5.38 -6.26
N SER A 168 11.26 -4.22 -5.77
CA SER A 168 12.08 -3.19 -5.12
C SER A 168 11.20 -2.36 -4.18
N GLY A 169 11.79 -1.57 -3.28
CA GLY A 169 11.06 -0.92 -2.20
C GLY A 169 10.71 -1.91 -1.09
N PHE A 170 9.60 -2.65 -1.26
CA PHE A 170 9.19 -3.71 -0.35
C PHE A 170 8.39 -4.80 -1.08
N LEU A 171 8.24 -5.96 -0.44
CA LEU A 171 7.31 -7.01 -0.87
C LEU A 171 5.98 -6.87 -0.13
N TYR A 172 4.88 -6.96 -0.86
CA TYR A 172 3.54 -6.92 -0.28
C TYR A 172 3.08 -8.36 0.00
N ALA A 173 3.12 -8.77 1.27
CA ALA A 173 2.53 -10.02 1.71
C ALA A 173 1.02 -9.81 1.94
N THR A 174 0.20 -10.29 1.01
CA THR A 174 -1.25 -10.28 1.20
C THR A 174 -1.65 -11.48 2.03
N ALA A 175 -2.46 -11.25 3.05
CA ALA A 175 -3.13 -12.33 3.74
C ALA A 175 -4.61 -11.99 3.85
N VAL A 176 -5.45 -12.92 3.42
CA VAL A 176 -6.90 -12.75 3.51
C VAL A 176 -7.32 -13.21 4.91
N MET A 177 -8.02 -12.37 5.64
CA MET A 177 -8.78 -12.83 6.80
C MET A 177 -9.83 -13.82 6.32
N GLY A 178 -9.70 -15.10 6.67
CA GLY A 178 -10.70 -16.11 6.34
C GLY A 178 -12.10 -15.68 6.79
N VAL A 179 -13.10 -15.80 5.91
CA VAL A 179 -14.51 -15.62 6.24
C VAL A 179 -15.03 -16.81 7.04
N THR A 180 -14.57 -16.99 8.28
CA THR A 180 -15.23 -17.73 9.36
C THR A 180 -14.30 -17.86 10.58
N GLY A 181 -14.79 -17.49 11.77
CA GLY A 181 -14.46 -18.13 13.05
C GLY A 181 -13.06 -18.05 13.68
N ALA A 182 -11.98 -17.66 12.98
CA ALA A 182 -10.62 -17.79 13.55
C ALA A 182 -9.77 -16.53 13.37
N ARG A 183 -9.94 -15.54 14.26
CA ARG A 183 -9.03 -14.39 14.34
C ARG A 183 -7.59 -14.84 14.64
N ASP A 184 -7.43 -15.88 15.45
CA ASP A 184 -6.12 -16.39 15.89
C ASP A 184 -5.33 -17.11 14.77
N GLN A 185 -5.99 -17.61 13.72
CA GLN A 185 -5.30 -18.32 12.62
C GLN A 185 -4.74 -17.37 11.55
N VAL A 186 -5.27 -16.15 11.47
CA VAL A 186 -4.94 -15.19 10.42
C VAL A 186 -3.56 -14.55 10.67
N GLY A 187 -3.23 -14.22 11.93
CA GLY A 187 -1.90 -13.73 12.31
C GLY A 187 -0.82 -14.77 12.03
N ALA A 188 -1.08 -16.04 12.38
CA ALA A 188 -0.14 -17.14 12.14
C ALA A 188 0.15 -17.39 10.65
N GLY A 189 -0.88 -17.34 9.79
CA GLY A 189 -0.69 -17.50 8.34
C GLY A 189 0.13 -16.38 7.70
N ALA A 190 -0.05 -15.13 8.15
CA ALA A 190 0.75 -14.02 7.67
C ALA A 190 2.20 -14.07 8.19
N ALA A 191 2.40 -14.40 9.47
CA ALA A 191 3.75 -14.56 10.04
C ALA A 191 4.54 -15.65 9.30
N GLU A 192 3.89 -16.77 8.97
CA GLU A 192 4.50 -17.84 8.17
C GLU A 192 4.84 -17.37 6.75
N LEU A 193 3.95 -16.64 6.08
CA LEU A 193 4.23 -16.08 4.75
C LEU A 193 5.41 -15.12 4.78
N VAL A 194 5.49 -14.25 5.79
CA VAL A 194 6.62 -13.34 5.98
C VAL A 194 7.91 -14.13 6.20
N ARG A 195 7.88 -15.17 7.05
CA ARG A 195 9.03 -16.04 7.29
C ARG A 195 9.52 -16.72 6.01
N ARG A 196 8.60 -17.25 5.20
CA ARG A 196 8.91 -17.86 3.90
C ARG A 196 9.51 -16.85 2.93
N ALA A 197 8.89 -15.67 2.79
CA ALA A 197 9.39 -14.60 1.91
C ALA A 197 10.78 -14.11 2.33
N ARG A 198 11.04 -13.98 3.63
CA ARG A 198 12.33 -13.54 4.19
C ARG A 198 13.48 -14.51 3.89
N ALA A 199 13.20 -15.78 3.58
CA ALA A 199 14.22 -16.74 3.15
C ALA A 199 14.77 -16.45 1.74
N HIS A 200 14.03 -15.67 0.92
CA HIS A 200 14.38 -15.37 -0.48
C HIS A 200 14.85 -13.92 -0.69
N THR A 201 14.75 -13.06 0.33
CA THR A 201 15.04 -11.62 0.17
C THR A 201 15.39 -10.90 1.47
N ASN A 202 16.13 -9.81 1.32
CA ASN A 202 16.38 -8.83 2.38
C ASN A 202 15.50 -7.56 2.23
N LEU A 203 14.64 -7.51 1.21
CA LEU A 203 13.68 -6.42 1.07
C LEU A 203 12.75 -6.38 2.30
N PRO A 204 12.33 -5.18 2.74
CA PRO A 204 11.24 -5.05 3.70
C PRO A 204 10.00 -5.82 3.24
N ILE A 205 9.27 -6.42 4.18
CA ILE A 205 8.02 -7.13 3.90
C ILE A 205 6.88 -6.41 4.61
N GLY A 206 5.95 -5.86 3.83
CA GLY A 206 4.73 -5.23 4.32
C GLY A 206 3.56 -6.19 4.34
N VAL A 207 2.72 -6.12 5.36
CA VAL A 207 1.59 -7.04 5.55
C VAL A 207 0.27 -6.28 5.56
N GLY A 208 -0.63 -6.68 4.65
CA GLY A 208 -2.03 -6.23 4.62
C GLY A 208 -2.96 -7.34 5.10
N LEU A 209 -3.63 -7.12 6.23
CA LEU A 209 -4.42 -8.13 6.95
C LEU A 209 -5.82 -7.66 7.40
N GLY A 210 -6.28 -6.50 6.92
CA GLY A 210 -7.51 -5.89 7.44
C GLY A 210 -7.37 -5.38 8.88
N VAL A 211 -6.19 -4.86 9.22
CA VAL A 211 -5.89 -4.17 10.48
C VAL A 211 -6.86 -3.00 10.67
N ARG A 212 -7.40 -2.85 11.88
CA ARG A 212 -8.39 -1.80 12.23
C ARG A 212 -8.24 -1.27 13.65
N SER A 213 -7.21 -1.70 14.38
CA SER A 213 -6.92 -1.19 15.72
C SER A 213 -5.42 -1.17 16.00
N ARG A 214 -5.04 -0.39 17.01
CA ARG A 214 -3.68 -0.30 17.53
C ARG A 214 -3.08 -1.67 17.88
N GLU A 215 -3.84 -2.52 18.55
CA GLU A 215 -3.37 -3.83 19.02
C GLU A 215 -3.02 -4.75 17.84
N GLN A 216 -3.84 -4.73 16.80
CA GLN A 216 -3.56 -5.47 15.58
C GLN A 216 -2.33 -4.92 14.84
N ALA A 217 -2.14 -3.60 14.83
CA ALA A 217 -0.94 -3.00 14.24
C ALA A 217 0.32 -3.41 15.03
N ALA A 218 0.24 -3.46 16.36
CA ALA A 218 1.31 -3.92 17.23
C ALA A 218 1.67 -5.41 17.02
N GLU A 219 0.66 -6.27 16.84
CA GLU A 219 0.85 -7.69 16.52
C GLU A 219 1.57 -7.87 15.18
N VAL A 220 1.10 -7.21 14.12
CA VAL A 220 1.71 -7.32 12.78
C VAL A 220 3.13 -6.75 12.77
N ALA A 221 3.37 -5.64 13.48
CA ALA A 221 4.70 -5.05 13.63
C ALA A 221 5.71 -5.98 14.35
N GLY A 222 5.23 -7.01 15.06
CA GLY A 222 6.06 -8.03 15.69
C GLY A 222 6.85 -8.91 14.72
N PHE A 223 6.36 -9.06 13.48
CA PHE A 223 6.96 -9.95 12.48
C PHE A 223 7.14 -9.34 11.09
N ALA A 224 6.50 -8.20 10.79
CA ALA A 224 6.57 -7.50 9.50
C ALA A 224 7.38 -6.19 9.59
N ASP A 225 7.94 -5.76 8.46
CA ASP A 225 8.66 -4.48 8.34
C ASP A 225 7.69 -3.29 8.10
N ALA A 226 6.48 -3.58 7.60
CA ALA A 226 5.42 -2.60 7.38
C ALA A 226 4.03 -3.17 7.74
N VAL A 227 3.18 -2.33 8.32
CA VAL A 227 1.76 -2.63 8.59
C VAL A 227 0.90 -1.83 7.61
N ILE A 228 0.14 -2.53 6.77
CA ILE A 228 -0.65 -1.93 5.70
C ILE A 228 -2.12 -1.92 6.08
N VAL A 229 -2.73 -0.74 6.01
CA VAL A 229 -4.10 -0.48 6.46
C VAL A 229 -4.88 0.21 5.35
N GLY A 230 -5.98 -0.41 4.90
CA GLY A 230 -6.84 0.18 3.85
C GLY A 230 -8.28 0.39 4.32
N SER A 231 -9.08 -0.68 4.36
CA SER A 231 -10.53 -0.58 4.60
C SER A 231 -10.92 0.22 5.85
N ALA A 232 -10.15 0.12 6.95
CA ALA A 232 -10.42 0.90 8.17
C ALA A 232 -10.24 2.41 7.96
N LEU A 233 -9.21 2.83 7.21
CA LEU A 233 -8.98 4.24 6.87
C LEU A 233 -10.02 4.75 5.86
N VAL A 234 -10.41 3.92 4.89
CA VAL A 234 -11.52 4.26 3.96
C VAL A 234 -12.83 4.45 4.71
N THR A 235 -13.14 3.62 5.71
CA THR A 235 -14.30 3.81 6.58
C THR A 235 -14.23 5.14 7.31
N LYS A 236 -13.06 5.52 7.85
CA LYS A 236 -12.87 6.81 8.52
C LYS A 236 -12.92 8.01 7.59
N ALA A 237 -12.48 7.85 6.34
CA ALA A 237 -12.56 8.88 5.31
C ALA A 237 -14.00 9.25 4.93
N ALA A 238 -14.96 8.34 5.14
CA ALA A 238 -16.38 8.64 4.99
C ALA A 238 -16.93 9.52 6.14
N GLU A 239 -16.23 9.57 7.28
CA GLU A 239 -16.61 10.37 8.44
C GLU A 239 -15.98 11.78 8.37
N SER A 240 -14.65 11.88 8.40
CA SER A 240 -13.92 13.17 8.31
C SER A 240 -12.40 12.97 8.25
N ALA A 241 -11.67 14.05 7.89
CA ALA A 241 -10.21 14.10 7.98
C ALA A 241 -9.71 13.86 9.41
N GLU A 242 -10.40 14.42 10.41
CA GLU A 242 -10.02 14.23 11.81
C GLU A 242 -10.17 12.77 12.25
N ALA A 243 -11.21 12.07 11.77
CA ALA A 243 -11.40 10.65 12.04
C ALA A 243 -10.29 9.79 11.41
N VAL A 244 -9.83 10.15 10.20
CA VAL A 244 -8.68 9.51 9.54
C VAL A 244 -7.40 9.75 10.33
N ARG A 245 -7.15 11.00 10.74
CA ARG A 245 -5.98 11.38 11.53
C ARG A 245 -5.93 10.64 12.87
N ALA A 246 -7.05 10.59 13.59
CA ALA A 246 -7.16 9.91 14.87
C ALA A 246 -6.83 8.42 14.75
N LEU A 247 -7.44 7.72 13.79
CA LEU A 247 -7.13 6.31 13.56
C LEU A 247 -5.67 6.11 13.12
N SER A 248 -5.16 6.97 12.24
CA SER A 248 -3.76 6.91 11.81
C SER A 248 -2.81 7.07 13.00
N ALA A 249 -3.09 7.98 13.93
CA ALA A 249 -2.30 8.19 15.14
C ALA A 249 -2.32 6.96 16.06
N GLU A 250 -3.50 6.35 16.28
CA GLU A 250 -3.62 5.11 17.05
C GLU A 250 -2.81 3.95 16.45
N LEU A 251 -2.86 3.80 15.11
CA LEU A 251 -2.09 2.80 14.38
C LEU A 251 -0.58 3.08 14.45
N ALA A 252 -0.21 4.36 14.39
CA ALA A 252 1.18 4.80 14.47
C ALA A 252 1.78 4.53 15.86
N GLU A 253 0.98 4.61 16.93
CA GLU A 253 1.38 4.12 18.25
C GLU A 253 1.54 2.60 18.28
N GLY A 254 0.64 1.86 17.62
CA GLY A 254 0.69 0.41 17.52
C GLY A 254 1.97 -0.11 16.87
N VAL A 255 2.35 0.42 15.70
CA VAL A 255 3.58 -0.02 15.00
C VAL A 255 4.86 0.26 15.78
N ARG A 256 4.83 1.20 16.74
CA ARG A 256 5.94 1.55 17.65
C ARG A 256 6.03 0.64 18.88
N GLN A 257 5.04 -0.21 19.11
CA GLN A 257 4.98 -1.12 20.25
C GLN A 257 4.82 -2.57 19.78
N PRO A 258 5.78 -3.09 18.98
CA PRO A 258 5.66 -4.43 18.40
C PRO A 258 5.51 -5.49 19.49
N ILE A 259 4.54 -6.38 19.30
CA ILE A 259 4.33 -7.56 20.16
C ILE A 259 5.02 -8.73 19.47
N PRO A 260 6.04 -9.37 20.08
CA PRO A 260 6.71 -10.51 19.46
C PRO A 260 5.72 -11.62 19.09
N ALA A 261 5.85 -12.15 17.87
CA ALA A 261 5.09 -13.29 17.36
C ALA A 261 5.55 -14.62 17.95
#